data_AF-A0A017HJL8-F1
#
_entry.id   AF-A0A017HJL8-F1
#
_cell.length_a   1.000
_cell.length_b   1.000
_cell.length_c   1.000
_cell.angle_alpha   90.00
_cell.angle_beta   90.00
_cell.angle_gamma   90.00
#
_symmetry.space_group_name_H-M   'P 1'
#
loop_
_entity.id
_entity.type
_entity.pdbx_description
1 polymer ?
#
loop_
_entity_poly.entity_id
_entity_poly.type
_entity_poly.pdbx_seq_one_letter_code
_entity_poly.pdbx_strand_id
1 'polypeptide(L)'
;MVSTTRLFASALLLAGLAAPALAQDVQYQLINDSGLTLMEFYTSVADEGSFGDDILGANVLPAGDTGTVTIPNASDACDRDLRFVFEDGSEQVKRANVCDGAAFTIASK
;
A
#
# COMPACT_ATOMS: atom_id res chain seq x y z
N MET A 1 -5.30 46.24 -55.34
CA MET A 1 -6.20 45.09 -55.59
C MET A 1 -5.66 43.93 -54.78
N VAL A 2 -6.43 43.47 -53.80
CA VAL A 2 -6.06 42.54 -52.72
C VAL A 2 -5.87 41.12 -53.24
N SER A 3 -4.85 40.40 -52.75
CA SER A 3 -4.96 38.94 -52.60
C SER A 3 -4.23 38.47 -51.34
N THR A 4 -5.04 38.54 -50.29
CA THR A 4 -5.04 37.95 -48.96
C THR A 4 -4.07 36.79 -48.69
N THR A 5 -3.12 37.04 -47.79
CA THR A 5 -2.39 36.06 -46.97
C THR A 5 -3.37 35.21 -46.17
N ARG A 6 -3.25 33.88 -46.20
CA ARG A 6 -3.86 32.97 -45.21
C ARG A 6 -2.78 32.14 -44.54
N LEU A 7 -2.53 32.44 -43.28
CA LEU A 7 -1.64 31.73 -42.37
C LEU A 7 -2.47 30.88 -41.40
N PHE A 8 -1.96 29.66 -41.12
CA PHE A 8 -2.29 28.72 -40.03
C PHE A 8 -3.70 28.09 -40.04
N ALA A 9 -3.91 26.84 -39.60
CA ALA A 9 -3.24 26.10 -38.55
C ALA A 9 -3.21 24.58 -38.79
N SER A 10 -2.05 23.97 -38.59
CA SER A 10 -1.91 22.52 -38.45
C SER A 10 -2.39 22.13 -37.05
N ALA A 11 -3.51 21.39 -36.96
CA ALA A 11 -3.97 20.82 -35.71
C ALA A 11 -3.09 19.59 -35.37
N LEU A 12 -2.07 19.79 -34.53
CA LEU A 12 -1.35 18.68 -33.90
C LEU A 12 -2.29 18.03 -32.87
N LEU A 13 -2.81 16.84 -33.20
CA LEU A 13 -3.47 15.95 -32.24
C LEU A 13 -2.40 15.41 -31.28
N LEU A 14 -2.26 16.00 -30.09
CA LEU A 14 -1.57 15.35 -28.98
C LEU A 14 -2.52 14.29 -28.40
N ALA A 15 -2.41 13.05 -28.89
CA ALA A 15 -2.96 11.89 -28.20
C ALA A 15 -2.10 11.67 -26.93
N GLY A 16 -2.63 12.07 -25.78
CA GLY A 16 -2.00 11.80 -24.48
C GLY A 16 -1.94 10.29 -24.23
N LEU A 17 -0.74 9.73 -24.20
CA LEU A 17 -0.49 8.38 -23.71
C LEU A 17 -0.70 8.40 -22.19
N ALA A 18 -1.91 8.08 -21.73
CA ALA A 18 -2.12 7.70 -20.34
C ALA A 18 -1.44 6.34 -20.14
N ALA A 19 -0.25 6.33 -19.54
CA ALA A 19 0.37 5.09 -19.10
C ALA A 19 -0.51 4.49 -18.00
N PRO A 20 -0.76 3.17 -18.00
CA PRO A 20 -1.43 2.55 -16.87
C PRO A 20 -0.55 2.75 -15.63
N ALA A 21 -1.12 3.27 -14.55
CA ALA A 21 -0.52 3.14 -13.24
C ALA A 21 -0.57 1.65 -12.90
N LEU A 22 0.56 0.97 -13.06
CA LEU A 22 0.69 -0.40 -12.59
C LEU A 22 0.83 -0.31 -11.07
N ALA A 23 -0.20 -0.76 -10.36
CA ALA A 23 -0.15 -0.93 -8.93
C ALA A 23 0.99 -1.91 -8.60
N GLN A 24 2.02 -1.43 -7.90
CA GLN A 24 3.20 -2.22 -7.56
C GLN A 24 3.04 -2.78 -6.16
N ASP A 25 3.33 -4.07 -6.03
CA ASP A 25 3.43 -4.75 -4.75
C ASP A 25 4.76 -4.41 -4.09
N VAL A 26 4.75 -4.25 -2.77
CA VAL A 26 5.98 -4.04 -1.99
C VAL A 26 6.19 -5.16 -0.99
N GLN A 27 7.42 -5.63 -0.87
CA GLN A 27 7.81 -6.56 0.18
C GLN A 27 8.17 -5.77 1.44
N TYR A 28 7.62 -6.22 2.57
CA TYR A 28 7.80 -5.60 3.87
C TYR A 28 8.24 -6.65 4.88
N GLN A 29 9.23 -6.32 5.71
CA GLN A 29 9.55 -7.12 6.89
C GLN A 29 8.64 -6.72 8.05
N LEU A 30 7.82 -7.64 8.51
CA LEU A 30 6.99 -7.47 9.68
C LEU A 30 7.68 -8.10 10.88
N ILE A 31 8.03 -7.27 11.86
CA ILE A 31 8.74 -7.67 13.08
C ILE A 31 7.73 -7.65 14.22
N ASN A 32 7.40 -8.82 14.76
CA ASN A 32 6.50 -8.92 15.90
C ASN A 32 7.29 -8.82 17.21
N ASP A 33 7.64 -7.59 17.62
CA ASP A 33 8.27 -7.30 18.91
C ASP A 33 7.22 -7.12 20.03
N SER A 34 6.02 -7.70 19.83
CA SER A 34 4.99 -7.77 20.85
C SER A 34 5.13 -9.03 21.70
N GLY A 35 4.36 -9.12 22.79
CA GLY A 35 4.28 -10.32 23.62
C GLY A 35 3.29 -11.39 23.12
N LEU A 36 2.65 -11.19 21.96
CA LEU A 36 1.56 -12.04 21.47
C LEU A 36 1.80 -12.50 20.03
N THR A 37 1.32 -13.70 19.72
CA THR A 37 1.30 -14.21 18.34
C THR A 37 0.35 -13.37 17.49
N LEU A 38 0.84 -12.86 16.37
CA LEU A 38 0.03 -12.20 15.36
C LEU A 38 -0.65 -13.26 14.50
N MET A 39 -1.98 -13.25 14.51
CA MET A 39 -2.80 -14.23 13.82
C MET A 39 -3.19 -13.76 12.42
N GLU A 40 -3.53 -12.48 12.28
CA GLU A 40 -4.00 -11.91 11.01
C GLU A 40 -3.39 -10.52 10.79
N PHE A 41 -3.07 -10.21 9.54
CA PHE A 41 -2.52 -8.91 9.14
C PHE A 41 -3.26 -8.36 7.92
N TYR A 42 -3.84 -7.17 8.07
CA TYR A 42 -4.59 -6.51 7.02
C TYR A 42 -4.03 -5.13 6.69
N THR A 43 -4.31 -4.66 5.47
CA THR A 43 -4.03 -3.28 5.07
C THR A 43 -5.23 -2.63 4.38
N SER A 44 -5.36 -1.31 4.55
CA SER A 44 -6.27 -0.46 3.77
C SER A 44 -5.55 0.82 3.36
N VAL A 45 -6.11 1.54 2.37
CA VAL A 45 -5.77 2.96 2.19
C VAL A 45 -6.08 3.70 3.49
N ALA A 46 -5.21 4.66 3.82
CA ALA A 46 -5.39 5.53 4.98
C ALA A 46 -6.82 6.09 5.06
N ASP A 47 -7.43 5.97 6.24
CA ASP A 47 -8.73 6.56 6.59
C ASP A 47 -9.95 6.02 5.81
N GLU A 48 -9.78 5.01 4.94
CA GLU A 48 -10.91 4.37 4.25
C GLU A 48 -11.66 3.39 5.16
N GLY A 49 -10.97 2.73 6.09
CA GLY A 49 -11.56 1.76 7.02
C GLY A 49 -12.03 0.43 6.39
N SER A 50 -12.01 0.30 5.06
CA SER A 50 -12.22 -0.95 4.34
C SER A 50 -10.91 -1.71 4.17
N PHE A 51 -10.70 -2.72 5.01
CA PHE A 51 -9.54 -3.60 4.94
C PHE A 51 -9.72 -4.67 3.85
N GLY A 52 -8.63 -4.99 3.17
CA GLY A 52 -8.58 -6.09 2.20
C GLY A 52 -8.50 -7.47 2.88
N ASP A 53 -7.94 -8.43 2.15
CA ASP A 53 -7.74 -9.80 2.64
C ASP A 53 -6.60 -9.88 3.68
N ASP A 54 -6.59 -10.96 4.45
CA ASP A 54 -5.48 -11.28 5.36
C ASP A 54 -4.22 -11.66 4.56
N ILE A 55 -3.14 -10.92 4.83
CA ILE A 55 -1.85 -11.05 4.17
C ILE A 55 -1.09 -12.28 4.66
N LEU A 56 -1.33 -12.76 5.89
CA LEU A 56 -0.68 -13.97 6.42
C LEU A 56 -1.32 -15.25 5.87
N GLY A 57 -2.63 -15.22 5.60
CA GLY A 57 -3.39 -16.31 5.02
C GLY A 57 -3.54 -17.46 6.01
N ALA A 58 -2.91 -18.60 5.73
CA ALA A 58 -2.92 -19.75 6.63
C ALA A 58 -1.75 -19.74 7.65
N ASN A 59 -0.87 -18.74 7.57
CA ASN A 59 0.29 -18.62 8.43
C ASN A 59 0.01 -17.68 9.61
N VAL A 60 0.90 -17.71 10.60
CA VAL A 60 0.91 -16.79 11.75
C VAL A 60 2.32 -16.26 11.95
N LEU A 61 2.47 -15.17 12.71
CA LEU A 61 3.76 -14.61 13.08
C LEU A 61 3.93 -14.61 14.61
N PRO A 62 4.67 -15.57 15.19
CA PRO A 62 4.89 -15.65 16.64
C PRO A 62 5.51 -14.40 17.25
N ALA A 63 5.34 -14.24 18.56
CA ALA A 63 6.02 -13.19 19.31
C ALA A 63 7.56 -13.34 19.21
N GLY A 64 8.25 -12.23 18.95
CA GLY A 64 9.70 -12.16 18.75
C GLY A 64 10.18 -12.51 17.34
N ASP A 65 9.30 -13.00 16.46
CA ASP A 65 9.67 -13.42 15.11
C ASP A 65 9.55 -12.29 14.08
N THR A 66 10.23 -12.48 12.95
CA THR A 66 10.17 -11.61 11.78
C THR A 66 9.70 -12.39 10.56
N GLY A 67 8.70 -11.87 9.86
CA GLY A 67 8.19 -12.42 8.61
C GLY A 67 8.37 -11.44 7.45
N THR A 68 8.47 -11.94 6.22
CA THR A 68 8.35 -11.09 5.03
C THR A 68 6.95 -11.25 4.45
N VAL A 69 6.27 -10.13 4.28
CA VAL A 69 4.91 -10.04 3.74
C VAL A 69 4.91 -9.20 2.46
N THR A 70 3.94 -9.44 1.59
CA THR A 70 3.76 -8.63 0.37
C THR A 70 2.50 -7.78 0.55
N ILE A 71 2.65 -6.46 0.50
CA ILE A 71 1.54 -5.53 0.55
C ILE A 71 1.11 -5.24 -0.90
N PRO A 72 -0.11 -5.63 -1.29
CA PRO A 72 -0.59 -5.43 -2.65
C PRO A 72 -0.94 -3.97 -2.91
N ASN A 73 -0.74 -3.55 -4.16
CA ASN A 73 -1.13 -2.22 -4.65
C ASN A 73 -0.60 -1.07 -3.78
N ALA A 74 0.66 -1.15 -3.35
CA ALA A 74 1.24 -0.15 -2.45
C ALA A 74 1.53 1.18 -3.15
N SER A 75 1.78 1.19 -4.46
CA SER A 75 2.04 2.43 -5.22
C SER A 75 0.82 3.33 -5.40
N ASP A 76 -0.40 2.82 -5.18
CA ASP A 76 -1.63 3.59 -5.37
C ASP A 76 -1.89 4.54 -4.20
N ALA A 77 -1.47 4.13 -3.00
CA ALA A 77 -1.51 4.94 -1.78
C ALA A 77 -0.39 4.49 -0.84
N CYS A 78 0.57 5.39 -0.61
CA CYS A 78 1.71 5.12 0.27
C CYS A 78 1.32 5.13 1.76
N ASP A 79 0.42 6.03 2.16
CA ASP A 79 -0.09 6.06 3.52
C ASP A 79 -1.19 5.01 3.70
N ARG A 80 -0.94 4.04 4.58
CA ARG A 80 -1.78 2.86 4.79
C ARG A 80 -2.08 2.66 6.25
N ASP A 81 -3.29 2.20 6.52
CA ASP A 81 -3.65 1.66 7.83
C ASP A 81 -3.33 0.17 7.86
N LEU A 82 -2.53 -0.21 8.84
CA LEU A 82 -2.06 -1.57 9.10
C LEU A 82 -2.83 -2.10 10.31
N ARG A 83 -3.66 -3.13 10.10
CA ARG A 83 -4.45 -3.75 11.18
C ARG A 83 -3.86 -5.11 11.54
N PHE A 84 -3.62 -5.29 12.83
CA PHE A 84 -3.02 -6.47 13.43
C PHE A 84 -4.03 -7.11 14.39
N VAL A 85 -4.32 -8.40 14.22
CA VAL A 85 -5.18 -9.18 15.11
C VAL A 85 -4.33 -10.24 15.81
N PHE A 86 -4.34 -10.24 17.15
CA PHE A 86 -3.50 -11.11 17.97
C PHE A 86 -4.26 -12.33 18.50
N GLU A 87 -3.53 -13.30 19.03
CA GLU A 87 -4.08 -14.57 19.55
C GLU A 87 -5.10 -14.41 20.68
N ASP A 88 -5.07 -13.29 21.42
CA ASP A 88 -6.03 -12.98 22.48
C ASP A 88 -7.30 -12.28 21.96
N GLY A 89 -7.39 -12.05 20.65
CA GLY A 89 -8.46 -11.33 19.98
C GLY A 89 -8.34 -9.80 20.08
N SER A 90 -7.24 -9.28 20.63
CA SER A 90 -6.98 -7.85 20.60
C SER A 90 -6.61 -7.38 19.19
N GLU A 91 -6.96 -6.13 18.89
CA GLU A 91 -6.65 -5.50 17.61
C GLU A 91 -5.84 -4.22 17.80
N GLN A 92 -4.90 -3.99 16.89
CA GLN A 92 -4.18 -2.72 16.78
C GLN A 92 -4.22 -2.21 15.35
N VAL A 93 -4.53 -0.93 15.18
CA VAL A 93 -4.41 -0.24 13.89
C VAL A 93 -3.31 0.81 13.99
N LYS A 94 -2.38 0.81 13.03
CA LYS A 94 -1.27 1.76 12.95
C LYS A 94 -1.20 2.35 11.55
N ARG A 95 -0.89 3.64 11.46
CA ARG A 95 -0.61 4.32 10.19
C ARG A 95 0.87 4.16 9.87
N ALA A 96 1.18 3.80 8.63
CA ALA A 96 2.55 3.80 8.11
C ALA A 96 2.58 4.23 6.65
N ASN A 97 3.70 4.83 6.24
CA ASN A 97 4.01 5.03 4.84
C ASN A 97 4.78 3.80 4.33
N VAL A 98 4.17 3.02 3.44
CA VAL A 98 4.74 1.75 2.95
C VAL A 98 5.64 1.92 1.72
N CYS A 99 5.74 3.13 1.16
CA CYS A 99 6.60 3.42 0.01
C CYS A 99 8.03 3.77 0.43
N ASP A 100 8.18 4.43 1.59
CA ASP A 100 9.48 4.91 2.08
C ASP A 100 10.17 3.93 3.05
N GLY A 101 9.51 2.83 3.38
CA GLY A 101 10.00 1.84 4.33
C GLY A 101 10.11 0.44 3.72
N ALA A 102 10.88 -0.42 4.39
CA ALA A 102 10.99 -1.85 4.06
C ALA A 102 10.64 -2.75 5.26
N ALA A 103 10.28 -2.16 6.41
CA ALA A 103 9.96 -2.90 7.62
C ALA A 103 8.97 -2.15 8.52
N PHE A 104 8.16 -2.91 9.25
CA PHE A 104 7.29 -2.42 10.30
C PHE A 104 7.51 -3.23 11.57
N THR A 105 7.69 -2.57 12.70
CA THR A 105 7.80 -3.21 14.02
C THR A 105 6.52 -3.03 14.80
N ILE A 106 5.91 -4.15 15.17
CA ILE A 106 4.78 -4.20 16.09
C ILE A 106 5.36 -4.19 17.51
N ALA A 107 5.22 -3.08 18.22
CA ALA A 107 5.63 -2.99 19.61
C ALA A 107 4.43 -3.21 20.55
N SER A 108 4.70 -3.76 21.73
CA SER A 108 3.74 -3.78 22.84
C SER A 108 3.37 -2.35 23.26
N LYS A 109 2.12 -2.12 23.64
CA LYS A 109 1.66 -0.81 24.16
C LYS A 109 2.20 -0.55 25.57
#